data_AF-A0A2U1K932-F1
#
_entry.id   AF-A0A2U1K932-F1
#
_cell.length_a   1.000
_cell.length_b   1.000
_cell.length_c   1.000
_cell.angle_alpha   90.00
_cell.angle_beta   90.00
_cell.angle_gamma   90.00
#
_symmetry.space_group_name_H-M   'P 1'
#
loop_
_entity.id
_entity.type
_entity.pdbx_description
1 polymer ?
#
loop_
_entity_poly.entity_id
_entity_poly.type
_entity_poly.pdbx_seq_one_letter_code
_entity_poly.pdbx_strand_id
1 'polypeptide(L)'
;MASSDTTETAKSDVILLKFLKAKNSRVQDSYNMLIKCLKWRKAYGADSIVEQDLGFKTLKNRVSYNMGCDREGRSVCYTNYSDFFKVVVSGGEIYVQYTKRF
;
A
#
# COMPACT_ATOMS: atom_id res chain seq x y z
N MET A 1 24.91 25.84 11.57
CA MET A 1 23.47 25.52 11.67
C MET A 1 22.98 25.19 10.27
N ALA A 2 22.99 23.92 9.89
CA ALA A 2 22.45 23.47 8.60
C ALA A 2 21.51 22.29 8.84
N SER A 3 20.33 22.39 8.23
CA SER A 3 19.42 21.32 7.80
C SER A 3 18.74 20.43 8.84
N SER A 4 17.59 20.87 9.33
CA SER A 4 16.44 19.99 9.58
C SER A 4 15.51 19.86 8.34
N ASP A 5 15.53 20.82 7.41
CA ASP A 5 14.60 20.88 6.27
C ASP A 5 14.91 19.90 5.12
N THR A 6 16.19 19.58 4.88
CA THR A 6 16.57 18.82 3.67
C THR A 6 16.08 17.37 3.69
N THR A 7 15.78 16.83 4.88
CA THR A 7 15.30 15.45 5.04
C THR A 7 13.80 15.27 4.76
N GLU A 8 12.97 16.29 4.98
CA GLU A 8 11.53 16.21 4.73
C GLU A 8 11.21 16.39 3.24
N THR A 9 11.93 17.30 2.58
CA THR A 9 11.88 17.48 1.13
C THR A 9 12.34 16.21 0.42
N ALA A 10 13.46 15.60 0.87
CA ALA A 10 13.97 14.35 0.29
C ALA A 10 12.96 13.18 0.36
N LYS A 11 12.17 13.08 1.44
CA LYS A 11 11.10 12.04 1.55
C LYS A 11 9.99 12.29 0.55
N SER A 12 9.61 13.55 0.36
CA SER A 12 8.57 13.98 -0.56
C SER A 12 8.99 13.75 -2.02
N ASP A 13 10.24 14.07 -2.35
CA ASP A 13 10.81 13.89 -3.68
C ASP A 13 10.77 12.43 -4.14
N VAL A 14 11.13 11.48 -3.24
CA VAL A 14 11.06 10.05 -3.55
C VAL A 14 9.62 9.62 -3.89
N ILE A 15 8.61 10.18 -3.21
CA ILE A 15 7.21 9.87 -3.49
C ILE A 15 6.81 10.44 -4.85
N LEU A 16 7.12 11.71 -5.12
CA LEU A 16 6.81 12.36 -6.41
C LEU A 16 7.47 11.63 -7.59
N LEU A 17 8.73 11.20 -7.43
CA LEU A 17 9.45 10.42 -8.43
C LEU A 17 8.77 9.07 -8.73
N LYS A 18 8.11 8.42 -7.77
CA LYS A 18 7.35 7.18 -8.03
C LYS A 18 6.18 7.43 -9.00
N PHE A 19 5.45 8.54 -8.82
CA PHE A 19 4.36 8.90 -9.73
C PHE A 19 4.86 9.28 -11.12
N LEU A 20 5.95 10.06 -11.20
CA LEU A 20 6.59 10.39 -12.45
C LEU A 20 7.06 9.14 -13.19
N LYS A 21 7.77 8.23 -12.51
CA LYS A 21 8.25 6.98 -13.10
C LYS A 21 7.09 6.10 -13.60
N ALA A 22 5.99 6.01 -12.84
CA ALA A 22 4.81 5.23 -13.25
C ALA A 22 4.09 5.79 -14.48
N LYS A 23 4.32 7.05 -14.84
CA LYS A 23 3.74 7.72 -16.01
C LYS A 23 4.77 8.16 -17.03
N ASN A 24 5.94 7.53 -17.06
CA ASN A 24 7.02 7.82 -18.01
C ASN A 24 7.38 9.33 -18.04
N SER A 25 7.44 9.95 -16.86
CA SER A 25 7.76 11.37 -16.65
C SER A 25 6.78 12.36 -17.29
N ARG A 26 5.58 11.92 -17.70
CA ARG A 26 4.50 12.82 -18.14
C ARG A 26 3.93 13.55 -16.95
N VAL A 27 4.28 14.83 -16.79
CA VAL A 27 3.96 15.62 -15.60
C VAL A 27 2.46 15.68 -15.32
N GLN A 28 1.65 16.02 -16.33
CA GLN A 28 0.20 16.17 -16.15
C GLN A 28 -0.49 14.86 -15.74
N ASP A 29 -0.11 13.75 -16.36
CA ASP A 29 -0.63 12.42 -16.03
C ASP A 29 -0.26 11.99 -14.61
N SER A 30 0.99 12.26 -14.22
CA SER A 30 1.52 11.96 -12.89
C SER A 30 0.77 12.74 -11.82
N TYR A 31 0.56 14.05 -12.07
CA TYR A 31 -0.22 14.92 -11.21
C TYR A 31 -1.66 14.42 -11.07
N ASN A 32 -2.32 14.10 -12.18
CA ASN A 32 -3.69 13.58 -12.17
C ASN A 32 -3.78 12.24 -11.40
N MET A 33 -2.78 11.37 -11.50
CA MET A 33 -2.70 10.12 -10.73
C MET A 33 -2.51 10.39 -9.23
N LEU A 34 -1.65 11.33 -8.86
CA LEU A 34 -1.45 11.74 -7.46
C LEU A 34 -2.76 12.27 -6.86
N ILE A 35 -3.48 13.15 -7.56
CA ILE A 35 -4.78 13.66 -7.10
C ILE A 35 -5.80 12.54 -6.89
N LYS A 36 -5.87 11.57 -7.83
CA LYS A 36 -6.76 10.40 -7.68
C LYS A 36 -6.37 9.56 -6.46
N CYS A 37 -5.08 9.33 -6.24
CA CYS A 37 -4.56 8.60 -5.09
C CYS A 37 -4.93 9.30 -3.76
N LEU A 38 -4.75 10.62 -3.67
CA LEU A 38 -5.11 11.39 -2.48
C LEU A 38 -6.61 11.36 -2.18
N LYS A 39 -7.45 11.50 -3.23
CA LYS A 39 -8.91 11.37 -3.08
C LYS A 39 -9.30 10.00 -2.55
N TRP A 40 -8.69 8.94 -3.08
CA TRP A 40 -8.92 7.58 -2.63
C TRP A 40 -8.48 7.36 -1.18
N ARG A 41 -7.29 7.86 -0.79
CA ARG A 41 -6.79 7.76 0.60
C ARG A 41 -7.77 8.38 1.59
N LYS A 42 -8.32 9.55 1.27
CA LYS A 42 -9.32 10.24 2.08
C LYS A 42 -10.64 9.46 2.14
N ALA A 43 -11.13 8.97 1.00
CA ALA A 43 -12.40 8.25 0.93
C ALA A 43 -12.41 6.93 1.71
N TYR A 44 -11.27 6.24 1.77
CA TYR A 44 -11.15 4.93 2.39
C TYR A 44 -10.43 4.93 3.75
N GLY A 45 -10.05 6.11 4.26
CA GLY A 45 -9.42 6.24 5.58
C GLY A 45 -8.05 5.57 5.64
N ALA A 46 -7.22 5.73 4.59
CA ALA A 46 -5.91 5.08 4.51
C ALA A 46 -4.95 5.49 5.64
N ASP A 47 -5.12 6.69 6.22
CA ASP A 47 -4.27 7.17 7.32
C ASP A 47 -4.54 6.45 8.64
N SER A 48 -5.77 5.99 8.89
CA SER A 48 -6.16 5.26 10.11
C SER A 48 -6.32 3.76 9.89
N ILE A 49 -5.91 3.24 8.73
CA ILE A 49 -6.20 1.85 8.33
C ILE A 49 -5.59 0.80 9.26
N VAL A 50 -4.48 1.12 9.93
CA VAL A 50 -3.80 0.23 10.87
C VAL A 50 -4.59 0.07 12.18
N GLU A 51 -5.37 1.08 12.54
CA GLU A 51 -6.17 1.13 13.77
C GLU A 51 -7.56 0.50 13.60
N GLN A 52 -8.03 0.41 12.36
CA GLN A 52 -9.35 -0.13 12.04
C GLN A 52 -9.39 -1.65 12.24
N ASP A 53 -10.43 -2.14 12.93
CA ASP A 53 -10.74 -3.58 12.94
C ASP A 53 -11.40 -3.95 11.61
N LEU A 54 -10.56 -4.38 10.68
CA LEU A 54 -10.98 -4.79 9.35
C LEU A 54 -11.56 -6.22 9.30
N GLY A 55 -11.78 -6.87 10.45
CA GLY A 55 -12.33 -8.24 10.50
C GLY A 55 -11.35 -9.34 10.09
N PHE A 56 -10.06 -9.01 9.92
CA PHE A 56 -9.00 -9.94 9.50
C PHE A 56 -8.30 -10.67 10.65
N LYS A 57 -8.78 -10.56 11.89
CA LYS A 57 -8.13 -11.21 13.05
C LYS A 57 -7.95 -12.72 12.85
N THR A 58 -8.89 -13.38 12.17
CA THR A 58 -8.84 -14.82 11.83
C THR A 58 -7.95 -15.13 10.62
N LEU A 59 -7.61 -14.14 9.80
CA LEU A 59 -6.86 -14.25 8.55
C LEU A 59 -5.40 -13.79 8.68
N LYS A 60 -5.08 -13.08 9.76
CA LYS A 60 -3.74 -12.59 10.08
C LYS A 60 -2.73 -13.75 10.05
N ASN A 61 -1.66 -13.59 9.27
CA ASN A 61 -0.60 -14.58 9.03
C ASN A 61 -1.02 -15.89 8.32
N ARG A 62 -2.27 -16.03 7.86
CA ARG A 62 -2.68 -17.18 7.04
C ARG A 62 -2.50 -16.93 5.54
N VAL A 63 -2.91 -15.74 5.09
CA VAL A 63 -2.97 -15.43 3.65
C VAL A 63 -1.67 -14.79 3.16
N SER A 64 -1.22 -13.75 3.86
CA SER A 64 0.04 -13.07 3.56
C SER A 64 0.77 -12.67 4.83
N TYR A 65 2.10 -12.78 4.81
CA TYR A 65 2.96 -12.35 5.91
C TYR A 65 4.30 -11.82 5.38
N ASN A 66 4.86 -10.83 6.08
CA ASN A 66 6.19 -10.30 5.77
C ASN A 66 7.22 -11.07 6.59
N MET A 67 8.20 -11.68 5.93
CA MET A 67 9.26 -12.43 6.61
C MET A 67 10.61 -12.20 5.90
N GLY A 68 11.54 -11.58 6.62
CA GLY A 68 12.89 -11.33 6.11
C GLY A 68 12.98 -10.28 4.99
N CYS A 69 14.19 -10.18 4.44
CA CYS A 69 14.52 -9.30 3.33
C CYS A 69 15.31 -10.08 2.27
N ASP A 70 15.27 -9.58 1.03
CA ASP A 70 16.16 -10.08 -0.02
C ASP A 70 17.61 -9.62 0.19
N ARG A 71 18.49 -9.98 -0.74
CA ARG A 71 19.93 -9.65 -0.69
C ARG A 71 20.20 -8.14 -0.74
N GLU A 72 19.25 -7.34 -1.20
CA GLU A 72 19.36 -5.89 -1.30
C GLU A 72 18.62 -5.19 -0.15
N GLY A 73 18.16 -5.94 0.85
CA GLY A 73 17.47 -5.40 2.03
C GLY A 73 16.01 -5.02 1.79
N ARG A 74 15.39 -5.45 0.68
CA ARG A 74 13.98 -5.18 0.39
C ARG A 74 13.10 -6.19 1.12
N SER A 75 12.05 -5.72 1.80
CA SER A 75 11.13 -6.58 2.55
C SER A 75 10.45 -7.59 1.64
N VAL A 76 10.40 -8.87 2.04
CA VAL A 76 9.71 -9.92 1.29
C VAL A 76 8.36 -10.23 1.94
N CYS A 77 7.31 -10.19 1.12
CA CYS A 77 5.96 -10.61 1.48
C CYS A 77 5.65 -11.96 0.82
N TYR A 78 5.31 -12.96 1.62
CA TYR A 78 4.88 -14.27 1.16
C TYR A 78 3.35 -14.34 1.16
N THR A 79 2.76 -14.76 0.04
CA THR A 79 1.31 -14.96 -0.09
C THR A 79 1.01 -16.41 -0.41
N ASN A 80 0.21 -17.06 0.45
CA ASN A 80 -0.29 -18.41 0.22
C ASN A 80 -1.60 -18.34 -0.57
N TYR A 81 -1.51 -18.58 -1.87
CA TYR A 81 -2.66 -18.56 -2.77
C TYR A 81 -3.70 -19.65 -2.47
N SER A 82 -3.30 -20.82 -1.97
CA SER A 82 -4.25 -21.89 -1.65
C SER A 82 -5.20 -21.46 -0.52
N ASP A 83 -4.65 -20.86 0.53
CA ASP A 83 -5.44 -20.37 1.65
C ASP A 83 -6.20 -19.09 1.29
N PHE A 84 -5.63 -18.25 0.42
CA PHE A 84 -6.34 -17.12 -0.16
C PHE A 84 -7.64 -17.54 -0.87
N PHE A 85 -7.57 -18.53 -1.77
CA PHE A 85 -8.75 -18.98 -2.51
C PHE A 85 -9.82 -19.60 -1.60
N LYS A 86 -9.43 -20.33 -0.54
CA LYS A 86 -10.39 -20.87 0.43
C LYS A 86 -11.21 -19.76 1.11
N VAL A 87 -10.55 -18.66 1.49
CA VAL A 87 -11.16 -17.51 2.17
C VAL A 87 -12.11 -16.73 1.27
N VAL A 88 -11.72 -16.56 0.00
CA VAL A 88 -12.56 -15.85 -0.99
C VAL A 88 -13.78 -16.69 -1.39
N VAL A 89 -13.59 -17.99 -1.62
CA VAL A 89 -14.66 -18.91 -2.04
C VAL A 89 -15.66 -19.18 -0.92
N SER A 90 -15.26 -19.12 0.35
CA SER A 90 -16.15 -19.29 1.51
C SER A 90 -17.02 -18.07 1.83
N GLY A 91 -17.22 -17.13 0.89
CA GLY A 91 -18.10 -15.97 1.07
C GLY A 91 -17.47 -14.79 1.82
N GLY A 92 -16.15 -14.61 1.73
CA GLY A 92 -15.43 -13.53 2.40
C GLY A 92 -15.69 -12.14 1.80
N GLU A 93 -16.87 -11.55 2.02
CA GLU A 93 -17.19 -10.15 1.66
C GLU A 93 -16.14 -9.17 2.21
N ILE A 94 -15.59 -9.50 3.39
CA ILE A 94 -14.54 -8.75 4.09
C ILE A 94 -13.28 -8.62 3.21
N TYR A 95 -12.88 -9.68 2.48
CA TYR A 95 -11.66 -9.65 1.66
C TYR A 95 -11.84 -8.84 0.37
N VAL A 96 -13.04 -8.87 -0.23
CA VAL A 96 -13.36 -8.07 -1.43
C VAL A 96 -13.37 -6.57 -1.11
N GLN A 97 -13.80 -6.19 0.09
CA GLN A 97 -13.70 -4.80 0.55
C GLN A 97 -12.24 -4.38 0.79
N TYR A 98 -11.38 -5.31 1.20
CA TYR A 98 -9.95 -5.07 1.38
C TYR A 98 -9.21 -4.89 0.05
N THR A 99 -9.45 -5.72 -0.97
CA THR A 99 -8.84 -5.52 -2.30
C THR A 99 -9.37 -4.30 -3.05
N LYS A 100 -10.55 -3.78 -2.71
CA LYS A 100 -10.98 -2.46 -3.22
C LYS A 100 -10.30 -1.30 -2.49
N ARG A 101 -9.76 -1.57 -1.30
CA ARG A 101 -8.97 -0.67 -0.45
C ARG A 101 -7.45 -0.84 -0.63
N PHE A 102 -6.96 -1.64 -1.59
CA PHE A 102 -5.52 -1.75 -1.92
C PHE A 102 -5.31 -2.05 -3.41
#